data_AF-H1G238-F1
#
_entry.id   AF-H1G238-F1
#
_cell.length_a   1.000
_cell.length_b   1.000
_cell.length_c   1.000
_cell.angle_alpha   90.00
_cell.angle_beta   90.00
_cell.angle_gamma   90.00
#
_symmetry.space_group_name_H-M   'P 1'
#
loop_
_entity.id
_entity.type
_entity.pdbx_description
1 polymer ?
#
loop_
_entity_poly.entity_id
_entity_poly.type
_entity_poly.pdbx_seq_one_letter_code
_entity_poly.pdbx_strand_id
1 'polypeptide(L)' 'MDIPLLIIGALLLGTLTAWYVGMFPYPVGWLLLSVFFIARLIQISQG' A
#
# COMPACT_ATOMS: atom_id res chain seq x y z
N MET A 1 10.96 -13.86 2.96
CA MET A 1 10.33 -12.52 3.11
C MET A 1 9.95 -12.02 1.73
N ASP A 2 8.67 -11.70 1.51
CA ASP A 2 8.19 -11.21 0.22
C ASP A 2 8.54 -9.73 0.05
N ILE A 3 9.62 -9.45 -0.69
CA ILE A 3 10.13 -8.09 -0.92
C ILE A 3 9.05 -7.18 -1.56
N PRO A 4 8.28 -7.62 -2.57
CA PRO A 4 7.19 -6.82 -3.12
C PRO A 4 6.15 -6.40 -2.08
N LEU A 5 5.73 -7.32 -1.21
CA LEU A 5 4.76 -7.03 -0.15
C LEU A 5 5.30 -5.96 0.83
N LEU A 6 6.58 -6.03 1.18
CA LEU A 6 7.23 -5.05 2.06
C LEU A 6 7.28 -3.65 1.42
N ILE A 7 7.61 -3.58 0.14
CA ILE A 7 7.65 -2.30 -0.61
C ILE A 7 6.25 -1.68 -0.65
N ILE A 8 5.22 -2.48 -0.99
CA ILE A 8 3.85 -1.99 -1.05
C ILE A 8 3.39 -1.53 0.34
N GLY A 9 3.69 -2.28 1.39
CA GLY A 9 3.37 -1.90 2.77
C GLY A 9 4.02 -0.59 3.20
N ALA A 10 5.31 -0.40 2.88
CA ALA A 10 6.04 0.84 3.19
C ALA A 10 5.45 2.04 2.44
N LEU A 11 5.12 1.88 1.15
CA LEU A 11 4.46 2.91 0.35
C LEU A 11 3.07 3.25 0.90
N LEU A 12 2.33 2.26 1.37
CA LEU A 12 0.98 2.44 1.91
C LEU A 12 1.01 3.24 3.22
N LEU A 13 1.96 2.93 4.11
CA LEU A 13 2.21 3.72 5.32
C LEU A 13 2.66 5.14 4.99
N GLY A 14 3.63 5.31 4.08
CA GLY A 14 4.11 6.63 3.68
C GLY A 14 3.01 7.50 3.06
N THR A 15 2.16 6.91 2.22
CA THR A 15 1.03 7.61 1.59
C THR A 15 -0.03 8.01 2.62
N LEU A 16 -0.31 7.14 3.60
CA LEU A 16 -1.24 7.43 4.69
C LEU A 16 -0.72 8.59 5.56
N THR A 17 0.57 8.57 5.92
CA THR A 17 1.20 9.66 6.70
C THR A 17 1.19 10.97 5.92
N ALA A 18 1.54 10.95 4.63
CA ALA A 18 1.53 12.15 3.79
C ALA A 18 0.13 12.75 3.65
N TRP A 19 -0.91 11.91 3.51
CA TRP A 19 -2.30 12.35 3.50
C TRP A 19 -2.73 12.93 4.86
N TYR A 20 -2.40 12.24 5.96
CA TYR A 20 -2.76 12.67 7.32
C TYR A 20 -2.14 14.03 7.69
N VAL A 21 -0.92 14.30 7.23
CA VAL A 21 -0.22 15.58 7.44
C VAL A 21 -0.69 16.67 6.44
N GLY A 22 -1.60 16.35 5.52
CA GLY A 22 -2.16 17.30 4.56
C GLY A 22 -1.24 17.64 3.40
N MET A 23 -0.21 16.83 3.12
CA MET A 23 0.69 17.05 1.99
C MET A 23 0.02 16.82 0.63
N PHE A 24 -1.07 16.04 0.59
CA PHE A 24 -1.84 15.77 -0.62
C PHE A 24 -3.35 15.81 -0.35
N PRO A 25 -4.15 16.39 -1.26
CA PRO A 25 -5.58 16.62 -1.04
C PRO A 25 -6.46 15.38 -1.25
N TYR A 26 -5.98 14.36 -1.97
CA TYR A 26 -6.82 13.20 -2.34
C TYR A 26 -6.07 11.87 -2.14
N PRO A 27 -6.63 10.90 -1.40
CA PRO A 27 -5.95 9.65 -1.04
C PRO A 27 -6.04 8.57 -2.14
N VAL A 28 -5.92 8.94 -3.44
CA VAL A 28 -5.98 7.96 -4.55
C VAL A 28 -4.90 6.89 -4.40
N GLY A 29 -3.68 7.31 -4.02
CA GLY A 29 -2.57 6.39 -3.80
C GLY A 29 -2.85 5.36 -2.72
N TRP A 30 -3.60 5.73 -1.67
CA TRP A 30 -3.96 4.81 -0.60
C TRP A 30 -4.90 3.70 -1.09
N LEU A 31 -5.92 4.05 -1.90
CA LEU A 31 -6.84 3.08 -2.48
C LEU A 31 -6.12 2.10 -3.41
N LEU A 32 -5.29 2.61 -4.32
CA LEU A 32 -4.53 1.78 -5.27
C LEU A 32 -3.56 0.85 -4.54
N LEU A 33 -2.75 1.39 -3.62
CA LEU A 33 -1.79 0.60 -2.85
C LEU A 33 -2.48 -0.47 -2.00
N SER A 34 -3.67 -0.19 -1.45
CA SER A 34 -4.45 -1.18 -0.70
C SER A 34 -4.90 -2.34 -1.58
N VAL A 35 -5.37 -2.07 -2.80
CA VAL A 35 -5.74 -3.13 -3.75
C VAL A 35 -4.52 -3.98 -4.13
N PHE A 36 -3.38 -3.36 -4.43
CA PHE A 36 -2.15 -4.09 -4.75
C PHE A 36 -1.64 -4.92 -3.56
N PHE A 37 -1.73 -4.40 -2.35
CA PHE A 37 -1.32 -5.11 -1.13
C PHE A 37 -2.17 -6.36 -0.91
N ILE A 38 -3.49 -6.22 -1.00
CA ILE A 38 -4.43 -7.35 -0.84
C ILE A 38 -4.25 -8.37 -1.97
N ALA A 39 -4.13 -7.93 -3.23
CA ALA A 39 -3.90 -8.82 -4.35
C ALA A 39 -2.61 -9.63 -4.17
N ARG A 40 -1.53 -8.99 -3.67
CA ARG A 40 -0.27 -9.67 -3.39
C ARG A 40 -0.41 -10.66 -2.23
N LEU A 41 -1.14 -10.31 -1.16
CA LEU A 41 -1.42 -11.24 -0.06
C LEU A 41 -2.17 -12.49 -0.54
N ILE A 42 -3.20 -12.31 -1.38
CA ILE A 42 -3.97 -13.41 -1.95
C ILE A 42 -3.04 -14.29 -2.81
N GLN A 43 -2.22 -13.68 -3.67
CA GLN A 43 -1.28 -14.41 -4.52
C GLN A 43 -0.30 -15.26 -3.69
N ILE A 44 0.25 -14.70 -2.61
CA ILE A 44 1.18 -15.42 -1.72
C ILE A 44 0.44 -16.54 -0.98
N SER A 45 -0.82 -16.36 -0.59
CA SER A 45 -1.60 -17.39 0.09
C SER A 45 -2.03 -18.57 -0.80
N GLN A 46 -1.97 -18.39 -2.12
CA GLN A 46 -2.35 -19.40 -3.12
C GLN A 46 -1.16 -20.23 -3.64
N GLY A 47 0.07 -19.91 -3.23
CA GLY A 47 1.29 -20.66 -3.57
C GLY A 47 1.92 -21.29 -2.33
#